data_AF-A0A7W3T6P4-F1
#
_entry.id   AF-A0A7W3T6P4-F1
#
_cell.length_a   1.000
_cell.length_b   1.000
_cell.length_c   1.000
_cell.angle_alpha   90.00
_cell.angle_beta   90.00
_cell.angle_gamma   90.00
#
_symmetry.space_group_name_H-M   'P 1'
#
loop_
_entity.id
_entity.type
_entity.pdbx_description
1 polymer ?
#
loop_
_entity_poly.entity_id
_entity_poly.type
_entity_poly.pdbx_seq_one_letter_code
_entity_poly.pdbx_strand_id
1 'polypeptide(L)'
;MATPGNEELRALVRDGKAMPAPGQDRPGRFPIRNRDDLAKAIRAVGRVEPATEEERARVRRYIIRRARELGAVADLPESWDLTTGRLKDGADS
;
A
#
# COMPACT_ATOMS: atom_id res chain seq x y z
N MET A 1 3.04 7.50 14.39
CA MET A 1 4.38 7.25 13.79
C MET A 1 4.70 8.38 12.83
N ALA A 2 5.89 8.95 12.94
CA ALA A 2 6.40 9.95 12.00
C ALA A 2 6.60 9.32 10.61
N THR A 3 6.32 10.08 9.56
CA THR A 3 6.65 9.68 8.18
C THR A 3 8.16 9.51 8.08
N PRO A 4 8.68 8.36 7.61
CA PRO A 4 10.11 8.18 7.44
C PRO A 4 10.69 9.24 6.49
N GLY A 5 11.86 9.77 6.82
CA GLY A 5 12.58 10.70 5.96
C GLY A 5 13.06 10.03 4.66
N ASN A 6 13.56 10.84 3.72
CA ASN A 6 13.95 10.35 2.38
C ASN A 6 15.02 9.24 2.43
N GLU A 7 15.99 9.31 3.33
CA GLU A 7 17.02 8.27 3.43
C GLU A 7 16.45 6.93 3.95
N GLU A 8 15.61 6.98 4.99
CA GLU A 8 14.91 5.81 5.51
C GLU A 8 13.97 5.21 4.45
N LEU A 9 13.27 6.04 3.68
CA LEU A 9 12.46 5.58 2.56
C LEU A 9 13.29 4.84 1.50
N ARG A 10 14.53 5.27 1.19
CA ARG A 10 15.41 4.54 0.26
C ARG A 10 15.76 3.16 0.79
N ALA A 11 16.08 3.05 2.08
CA ALA A 11 16.37 1.77 2.73
C ALA A 11 15.14 0.86 2.69
N LEU A 12 13.95 1.39 3.02
CA LEU A 12 12.71 0.63 2.98
C LEU A 12 12.34 0.16 1.56
N VAL A 13 12.61 0.96 0.52
CA VAL A 13 12.43 0.54 -0.87
C VAL A 13 13.38 -0.60 -1.23
N ARG A 14 14.66 -0.51 -0.83
CA ARG A 14 15.65 -1.59 -1.03
C ARG A 14 15.27 -2.87 -0.31
N ASP A 15 14.77 -2.75 0.91
CA ASP A 15 14.29 -3.87 1.73
C ASP A 15 12.94 -4.45 1.26
N GLY A 16 12.29 -3.85 0.26
CA GLY A 16 10.94 -4.23 -0.18
C GLY A 16 9.83 -3.89 0.83
N LYS A 17 10.13 -3.10 1.86
CA LYS A 17 9.23 -2.59 2.90
C LYS A 17 8.55 -1.26 2.52
N ALA A 18 8.90 -0.68 1.38
CA ALA A 18 8.18 0.40 0.71
C ALA A 18 8.20 0.18 -0.81
N MET A 19 7.24 0.74 -1.52
CA MET A 19 7.24 0.77 -2.99
C MET A 19 8.08 1.95 -3.49
N PRO A 20 8.77 1.84 -4.64
CA PRO A 20 9.43 2.99 -5.25
C PRO A 20 8.39 4.05 -5.67
N ALA A 21 8.76 5.33 -5.58
CA ALA A 21 7.92 6.46 -5.98
C ALA A 21 8.55 7.23 -7.16
N PRO A 22 8.67 6.62 -8.35
CA PRO A 22 9.26 7.30 -9.50
C PRO A 22 8.42 8.53 -9.86
N GLY A 23 9.08 9.67 -10.10
CA GLY A 23 8.42 10.92 -10.45
C GLY A 23 7.82 11.72 -9.29
N GLN A 24 8.04 11.31 -8.03
CA GLN A 24 7.74 12.16 -6.86
C GLN A 24 9.02 12.65 -6.19
N ASP A 25 8.91 13.74 -5.42
CA ASP A 25 9.98 14.31 -4.57
C ASP A 25 10.28 13.45 -3.32
N ARG A 26 10.11 12.12 -3.43
CA ARG A 26 10.43 11.14 -2.41
C ARG A 26 10.88 9.84 -3.05
N PRO A 27 11.80 9.09 -2.42
CA PRO A 27 12.34 7.88 -3.01
C PRO A 27 11.41 6.67 -2.92
N GLY A 28 10.48 6.67 -1.97
CA GLY A 28 9.56 5.58 -1.72
C GLY A 28 8.18 6.05 -1.27
N ARG A 29 7.19 5.18 -1.43
CA ARG A 29 5.78 5.34 -1.06
C ARG A 29 5.27 4.08 -0.35
N PHE A 30 4.24 4.23 0.48
CA PHE A 30 3.62 3.14 1.25
C PHE A 30 4.61 2.31 2.10
N PRO A 31 5.35 2.92 3.05
CA PRO A 31 6.16 2.15 3.99
C PRO A 31 5.26 1.34 4.93
N ILE A 32 5.37 0.00 4.94
CA ILE A 32 4.54 -0.89 5.77
C ILE A 32 5.44 -1.76 6.67
N ARG A 33 5.71 -1.26 7.88
CA ARG A 33 6.56 -1.95 8.87
C ARG A 33 5.75 -2.79 9.87
N ASN A 34 4.52 -2.39 10.13
CA ASN A 34 3.63 -3.00 11.13
C ASN A 34 2.15 -2.81 10.74
N ARG A 35 1.24 -3.29 11.59
CA ARG A 35 -0.21 -3.18 11.38
C ARG A 35 -0.73 -1.73 11.32
N ASP A 36 -0.11 -0.83 12.08
CA ASP A 36 -0.50 0.59 12.10
C ASP A 36 -0.16 1.28 10.75
N ASP A 37 1.01 0.97 10.20
CA ASP A 37 1.40 1.41 8.85
C ASP A 37 0.52 0.75 7.78
N LEU A 38 0.10 -0.51 7.97
CA LEU A 38 -0.85 -1.18 7.07
C LEU A 38 -2.18 -0.43 7.00
N ALA A 39 -2.76 -0.08 8.14
CA ALA A 39 -4.02 0.68 8.19
C ALA A 39 -3.90 2.04 7.49
N LYS A 40 -2.77 2.73 7.65
CA LYS A 40 -2.48 3.98 6.92
C LYS A 40 -2.36 3.76 5.42
N ALA A 41 -1.66 2.71 5.00
CA ALA A 41 -1.49 2.37 3.60
C ALA A 41 -2.83 2.05 2.92
N ILE A 42 -3.72 1.33 3.61
CA ILE A 42 -5.09 1.04 3.15
C ILE A 42 -5.86 2.34 2.88
N ARG A 43 -5.85 3.29 3.81
CA ARG A 43 -6.52 4.60 3.63
C ARG A 43 -5.87 5.43 2.53
N ALA A 44 -4.55 5.39 2.43
CA ALA A 44 -3.80 6.15 1.44
C ALA A 44 -3.99 5.62 0.01
N VAL A 45 -4.39 4.36 -0.18
CA VAL A 45 -4.59 3.81 -1.54
C VAL A 45 -5.66 4.53 -2.33
N GLY A 46 -6.72 5.02 -1.65
CA GLY A 46 -7.77 5.82 -2.28
C GLY A 46 -7.31 7.20 -2.75
N ARG A 47 -6.14 7.64 -2.28
CA ARG A 47 -5.51 8.93 -2.61
C ARG A 47 -4.25 8.75 -3.46
N VAL A 48 -4.06 7.57 -4.06
CA VAL A 48 -2.93 7.30 -4.96
C VAL A 48 -3.09 8.15 -6.21
N GLU A 49 -1.99 8.81 -6.57
CA GLU A 49 -1.84 9.48 -7.85
C GLU A 49 -0.77 8.75 -8.68
N PRO A 50 -1.02 8.48 -9.97
CA PRO A 50 -2.25 8.78 -10.69
C PRO A 50 -3.45 7.96 -10.20
N ALA A 51 -4.65 8.55 -10.24
CA ALA A 51 -5.90 7.93 -9.77
C ALA A 51 -6.43 6.87 -10.77
N THR A 52 -5.54 6.06 -11.33
CA THR A 52 -5.86 4.95 -12.23
C THR A 52 -6.08 3.68 -11.41
N GLU A 53 -7.00 2.83 -11.87
CA GLU A 53 -7.28 1.58 -11.17
C GLU A 53 -6.10 0.61 -11.24
N GLU A 54 -5.28 0.67 -12.29
CA GLU A 54 -4.05 -0.10 -12.37
C GLU A 54 -3.05 0.26 -11.27
N GLU A 55 -2.83 1.55 -11.00
CA GLU A 55 -1.89 1.97 -9.97
C GLU A 55 -2.43 1.69 -8.57
N ARG A 56 -3.73 1.94 -8.34
CA ARG A 56 -4.40 1.51 -7.11
C ARG A 56 -4.29 0.00 -6.91
N ALA A 57 -4.51 -0.80 -7.95
CA ALA A 57 -4.42 -2.25 -7.88
C ALA A 57 -2.99 -2.71 -7.56
N ARG A 58 -1.95 -2.09 -8.15
CA ARG A 58 -0.54 -2.36 -7.82
C ARG A 58 -0.25 -2.10 -6.34
N VAL A 59 -0.71 -0.97 -5.81
CA VAL A 59 -0.54 -0.61 -4.40
C VAL A 59 -1.34 -1.56 -3.50
N ARG A 60 -2.59 -1.87 -3.83
CA ARG A 60 -3.40 -2.85 -3.07
C ARG A 60 -2.74 -4.21 -3.02
N ARG A 61 -2.20 -4.73 -4.13
CA ARG A 61 -1.43 -6.00 -4.13
C ARG A 61 -0.25 -5.95 -3.18
N TYR A 62 0.48 -4.83 -3.16
CA TYR A 62 1.59 -4.65 -2.23
C TYR A 62 1.12 -4.68 -0.77
N ILE A 63 0.05 -3.94 -0.46
CA ILE A 63 -0.59 -3.92 0.86
C ILE A 63 -1.05 -5.32 1.27
N ILE A 64 -1.72 -6.06 0.38
CA ILE A 64 -2.18 -7.44 0.61
C ILE A 64 -0.99 -8.35 0.93
N ARG A 65 0.12 -8.23 0.18
CA ARG A 65 1.34 -9.02 0.44
C ARG A 65 1.88 -8.75 1.85
N ARG A 66 2.02 -7.48 2.22
CA ARG A 66 2.50 -7.08 3.57
C ARG A 66 1.54 -7.50 4.67
N ALA A 67 0.23 -7.41 4.45
CA ALA A 67 -0.78 -7.88 5.39
C ALA A 67 -0.66 -9.38 5.64
N ARG A 68 -0.40 -10.19 4.61
CA ARG A 68 -0.14 -11.63 4.74
C ARG A 68 1.10 -11.90 5.59
N GLU A 69 2.20 -11.20 5.33
CA GLU A 69 3.44 -11.32 6.10
C GLU A 69 3.26 -10.93 7.58
N LEU A 70 2.36 -9.99 7.88
CA LEU A 70 2.05 -9.52 9.23
C LEU A 70 0.91 -10.30 9.92
N GLY A 71 0.30 -11.27 9.24
CA GLY A 71 -0.89 -11.97 9.73
C GLY A 71 -2.10 -11.04 9.96
N ALA A 72 -2.19 -9.96 9.19
CA ALA A 72 -3.17 -8.88 9.30
C ALA A 72 -4.11 -8.84 8.08
N VAL A 73 -4.31 -9.98 7.40
CA VAL A 73 -5.18 -10.09 6.22
C VAL A 73 -6.63 -9.75 6.58
N ALA A 74 -7.05 -10.03 7.82
CA ALA A 74 -8.38 -9.70 8.33
C ALA A 74 -8.62 -8.18 8.46
N ASP A 75 -7.57 -7.36 8.51
CA ASP A 75 -7.69 -5.90 8.58
C ASP A 75 -7.90 -5.27 7.19
N LEU A 76 -7.80 -6.07 6.11
CA LEU A 76 -7.99 -5.59 4.75
C LEU A 76 -9.48 -5.40 4.43
N PRO A 77 -9.84 -4.41 3.60
CA PRO A 77 -11.23 -4.23 3.19
C PRO A 77 -11.73 -5.43 2.40
N GLU A 78 -12.94 -5.92 2.71
CA GLU A 78 -13.56 -7.05 2.00
C GLU A 78 -13.84 -6.74 0.52
N SER A 79 -14.00 -5.46 0.21
CA SER A 79 -14.22 -4.93 -1.14
C SER A 79 -13.01 -5.14 -2.05
N TRP A 80 -11.84 -5.48 -1.50
CA TRP A 80 -10.66 -5.78 -2.29
C TRP A 80 -10.62 -7.25 -2.67
N ASP A 81 -10.30 -7.49 -3.93
CA ASP A 81 -9.94 -8.80 -4.41
C ASP A 81 -8.52 -9.14 -3.95
N LEU A 82 -8.39 -10.08 -3.01
CA LEU A 82 -7.12 -10.46 -2.41
C LEU A 82 -6.16 -11.18 -3.38
N THR A 83 -6.62 -11.52 -4.58
CA THR A 83 -5.85 -12.24 -5.60
C THR A 83 -5.30 -11.26 -6.65
N THR A 84 -6.13 -10.33 -7.09
CA THR A 84 -5.86 -9.40 -8.19
C THR A 84 -5.58 -7.97 -7.71
N GLY A 85 -5.88 -7.64 -6.46
CA GLY A 85 -5.76 -6.31 -5.87
C GLY A 85 -6.73 -5.28 -6.45
N ARG A 86 -7.70 -5.67 -7.28
CA ARG A 86 -8.76 -4.76 -7.76
C ARG A 86 -9.90 -4.66 -6.75
N LEU A 87 -10.77 -3.67 -6.89
CA LEU A 87 -12.06 -3.73 -6.19
C LEU A 87 -12.91 -4.84 -6.80
N LYS A 88 -13.70 -5.50 -5.96
CA LYS A 88 -14.78 -6.37 -6.40
C LYS A 88 -15.93 -5.49 -6.91
N ASP A 89 -16.40 -5.74 -8.12
CA ASP A 89 -17.63 -5.16 -8.65
C ASP A 89 -18.78 -5.47 -7.67
N GLY A 90 -19.29 -4.44 -6.97
CA GLY A 90 -20.33 -4.58 -5.96
C GLY A 90 -20.09 -3.83 -4.64
N ALA A 91 -18.96 -3.15 -4.47
CA ALA A 91 -18.69 -2.33 -3.27
C ALA A 91 -19.30 -0.91 -3.31
N ASP A 92 -20.30 -0.69 -4.15
CA ASP A 92 -21.09 0.54 -4.25
C ASP A 92 -22.57 0.14 -4.13
N SER A 93 -23.07 0.12 -2.90
CA SER A 93 -24.50 0.15 -2.56
C SER A 93 -24.66 0.77 -1.19
#